data_AF-A0A0D2PBH1-F1
#
_entry.id   AF-A0A0D2PBH1-F1
#
_cell.length_a   1.000
_cell.length_b   1.000
_cell.length_c   1.000
_cell.angle_alpha   90.00
_cell.angle_beta   90.00
_cell.angle_gamma   90.00
#
_symmetry.space_group_name_H-M   'P 1'
#
loop_
_entity.id
_entity.type
_entity.pdbx_description
1 polymer ?
#
loop_
_entity_poly.entity_id
_entity_poly.type
_entity_poly.pdbx_seq_one_letter_code
_entity_poly.pdbx_strand_id
1 'polypeptide(L)'
;MASDFAMDQFRFLKRLLLVHGHWNYQRVGYLVLYNFYRNVVFVLTLFCVFYYVIYTSVPTIVIGILDKDLSHKTLLEYPKLHGVGHRREAYNLQLFWITMIDTQWQSLVLFYIPLFTYKESTIDIWSMGSLWTIAVVILVNIHLAMDIRCWVFITHAAVWGSIIITYACIVVLDSIPVFPNY
;
A
#
# COMPACT_ATOMS: atom_id res chain seq x y z
N MET A 1 11.84 -18.13 33.44
CA MET A 1 11.28 -18.22 32.07
C MET A 1 10.70 -16.88 31.61
N ALA A 2 11.33 -15.75 31.95
CA ALA A 2 10.83 -14.40 31.64
C ALA A 2 11.80 -13.70 30.67
N SER A 3 12.00 -14.29 29.49
CA SER A 3 12.82 -13.72 28.42
C SER A 3 12.01 -13.71 27.13
N ASP A 4 11.91 -12.55 26.46
CA ASP A 4 11.17 -12.41 25.19
C ASP A 4 11.71 -13.32 24.08
N PHE A 5 13.00 -13.65 24.15
CA PHE A 5 13.65 -14.62 23.27
C PHE A 5 14.56 -15.56 24.08
N ALA A 6 14.42 -16.86 23.87
CA ALA A 6 15.35 -17.88 24.38
C ALA A 6 16.35 -18.26 23.28
N MET A 7 17.65 -18.16 23.57
CA MET A 7 18.71 -18.52 22.64
C MET A 7 19.75 -19.41 23.31
N ASP A 8 20.24 -20.39 22.56
CA ASP A 8 21.20 -21.39 23.05
C ASP A 8 22.66 -20.87 23.05
N GLN A 9 23.02 -19.97 22.12
CA GLN A 9 24.37 -19.41 22.01
C GLN A 9 24.39 -17.93 21.62
N PHE A 10 25.34 -17.17 22.17
CA PHE A 10 25.49 -15.73 21.94
C PHE A 10 25.76 -15.36 20.47
N ARG A 11 26.34 -16.26 19.67
CA ARG A 11 26.55 -16.05 18.22
C ARG A 11 25.26 -15.82 17.44
N PHE A 12 24.13 -16.34 17.92
CA PHE A 12 22.83 -16.18 17.27
C PHE A 12 22.22 -14.79 17.49
N LEU A 13 22.64 -14.09 18.55
CA LEU A 13 22.18 -12.73 18.85
C LEU A 13 22.52 -11.75 17.72
N LYS A 14 23.71 -11.87 17.12
CA LYS A 14 24.12 -11.02 15.98
C LYS A 14 23.16 -11.15 14.80
N ARG A 15 22.73 -12.37 14.49
CA ARG A 15 21.81 -12.64 13.38
C ARG A 15 20.38 -12.25 13.74
N LEU A 16 19.93 -12.46 14.97
CA LEU A 16 18.60 -12.02 15.39
C LEU A 16 18.49 -10.50 15.31
N LEU A 17 19.43 -9.77 15.92
CA LEU A 17 19.33 -8.33 16.07
C LEU A 17 19.53 -7.61 14.73
N LEU A 18 20.57 -7.95 13.97
CA LEU A 18 20.87 -7.26 12.71
C LEU A 18 19.84 -7.58 11.62
N VAL A 19 19.45 -8.84 11.46
CA VAL A 19 18.58 -9.27 10.36
C VAL A 19 17.12 -9.18 10.75
N HIS A 20 16.71 -9.87 11.82
CA HIS A 20 15.30 -9.93 12.19
C HIS A 20 14.83 -8.63 12.84
N GLY A 21 15.69 -7.96 13.62
CA GLY A 21 15.38 -6.66 14.20
C GLY A 21 15.15 -5.57 13.15
N HIS A 22 16.02 -5.49 12.14
CA HIS A 22 15.85 -4.52 11.04
C HIS A 22 14.57 -4.76 10.25
N TRP A 23 14.31 -6.01 9.86
CA TRP A 23 13.11 -6.38 9.11
C TRP A 23 11.82 -6.19 9.91
N ASN A 24 11.84 -6.52 11.20
CA ASN A 24 10.67 -6.30 12.06
C ASN A 24 10.39 -4.80 12.23
N TYR A 25 11.43 -3.98 12.43
CA TYR A 25 11.28 -2.53 12.55
C TYR A 25 10.68 -1.91 11.28
N GLN A 26 11.18 -2.27 10.10
CA GLN A 26 10.64 -1.79 8.83
C GLN A 26 9.20 -2.27 8.62
N ARG A 27 8.92 -3.57 8.80
CA ARG A 27 7.57 -4.13 8.62
C ARG A 27 6.55 -3.49 9.55
N VAL A 28 6.88 -3.28 10.81
CA VAL A 28 5.99 -2.62 11.78
C VAL A 28 5.78 -1.15 11.42
N GLY A 29 6.83 -0.44 10.98
CA GLY A 29 6.71 0.93 10.48
C GLY A 29 5.74 1.06 9.30
N TYR A 30 5.92 0.22 8.28
CA TYR A 30 4.98 0.14 7.15
C TYR A 30 3.57 -0.25 7.59
N LEU A 31 3.42 -1.21 8.52
CA LEU A 31 2.11 -1.63 9.04
C LEU A 31 1.35 -0.52 9.75
N VAL A 32 2.03 0.30 10.55
CA VAL A 32 1.40 1.41 11.29
C VAL A 32 0.99 2.53 10.34
N LEU A 33 1.88 2.97 9.45
CA LEU A 33 1.58 3.95 8.40
C LEU A 33 0.40 3.49 7.54
N TYR A 34 0.43 2.22 7.11
CA TYR A 34 -0.61 1.64 6.28
C TYR A 34 -1.95 1.49 7.02
N ASN A 35 -1.94 1.16 8.32
CA ASN A 35 -3.18 1.14 9.11
C ASN A 35 -3.82 2.52 9.23
N PHE A 36 -3.01 3.57 9.44
CA PHE A 36 -3.52 4.94 9.50
C PHE A 36 -4.07 5.40 8.15
N TYR A 37 -3.31 5.19 7.07
CA TYR A 37 -3.77 5.45 5.71
C TYR A 37 -5.10 4.76 5.41
N ARG A 38 -5.19 3.46 5.72
CA ARG A 38 -6.40 2.67 5.48
C ARG A 38 -7.58 3.15 6.31
N ASN A 39 -7.40 3.54 7.57
CA ASN A 39 -8.48 4.08 8.39
C ASN A 39 -8.95 5.45 7.89
N VAL A 40 -8.05 6.33 7.44
CA VAL A 40 -8.41 7.64 6.90
C VAL A 40 -9.17 7.50 5.58
N VAL A 41 -8.69 6.68 4.66
CA VAL A 41 -9.40 6.39 3.39
C VAL A 41 -10.75 5.73 3.66
N PHE A 42 -10.83 4.76 4.58
CA PHE A 42 -12.08 4.07 4.92
C PHE A 42 -13.13 5.01 5.54
N VAL A 43 -12.69 5.94 6.39
CA VAL A 43 -13.57 6.96 7.00
C VAL A 43 -14.02 8.00 5.97
N LEU A 44 -13.16 8.39 5.04
CA LEU A 44 -13.47 9.40 4.02
C LEU A 44 -14.35 8.87 2.88
N THR A 45 -14.29 7.57 2.56
CA THR A 45 -15.01 6.99 1.40
C THR A 45 -16.39 6.40 1.74
N LEU A 46 -16.89 6.50 2.98
CA LEU A 46 -18.26 6.14 3.41
C LEU A 46 -18.79 4.77 2.87
N PHE A 47 -18.65 3.71 3.68
CA PHE A 47 -19.46 2.46 3.75
C PHE A 47 -19.76 1.60 2.49
N CYS A 48 -19.69 2.07 1.24
CA CYS A 48 -20.03 1.29 0.04
C CYS A 48 -18.85 0.54 -0.60
N VAL A 49 -17.65 0.63 -0.02
CA VAL A 49 -16.39 0.38 -0.73
C VAL A 49 -15.60 -0.82 -0.19
N PHE A 50 -16.28 -1.83 0.37
CA PHE A 50 -15.59 -3.06 0.83
C PHE A 50 -14.85 -3.77 -0.32
N TYR A 51 -15.38 -3.75 -1.53
CA TYR A 51 -14.71 -4.33 -2.71
C TYR A 51 -13.40 -3.61 -3.04
N TYR A 52 -13.33 -2.27 -2.98
CA TYR A 52 -12.13 -1.55 -3.42
C TYR A 52 -10.97 -1.66 -2.42
N VAL A 53 -11.26 -1.88 -1.13
CA VAL A 53 -10.24 -2.18 -0.12
C VAL A 53 -9.53 -3.51 -0.39
N ILE A 54 -10.24 -4.52 -0.90
CA ILE A 54 -9.61 -5.83 -1.19
C ILE A 54 -8.65 -5.69 -2.37
N TYR A 55 -9.06 -5.06 -3.47
CA TYR A 55 -8.23 -4.94 -4.67
C TYR A 55 -6.99 -4.06 -4.48
N THR A 56 -7.07 -3.05 -3.62
CA THR A 56 -5.93 -2.15 -3.32
C THR A 56 -5.02 -2.70 -2.22
N SER A 57 -5.55 -3.50 -1.28
CA SER A 57 -4.74 -4.05 -0.18
C SER A 57 -3.84 -5.21 -0.60
N VAL A 58 -4.31 -6.10 -1.47
CA VAL A 58 -3.52 -7.25 -1.92
C VAL A 58 -2.15 -6.85 -2.51
N PRO A 59 -2.04 -5.94 -3.50
CA PRO A 59 -0.75 -5.56 -4.06
C PRO A 59 0.15 -4.85 -3.03
N THR A 60 -0.41 -4.01 -2.17
CA THR A 60 0.36 -3.32 -1.12
C THR A 60 0.91 -4.27 -0.05
N ILE A 61 0.15 -5.31 0.34
CA ILE A 61 0.62 -6.33 1.28
C ILE A 61 1.72 -7.18 0.64
N VAL A 62 1.51 -7.60 -0.62
CA VAL A 62 2.53 -8.36 -1.36
C VAL A 62 3.82 -7.57 -1.46
N ILE A 63 3.76 -6.30 -1.82
CA ILE A 63 4.94 -5.42 -1.90
C ILE A 63 5.55 -5.20 -0.51
N GLY A 64 4.76 -4.92 0.53
CA GLY A 64 5.29 -4.76 1.88
C GLY A 64 5.95 -6.02 2.47
N ILE A 65 5.58 -7.22 2.00
CA ILE A 65 6.22 -8.48 2.42
C ILE A 65 7.47 -8.78 1.57
N LEU A 66 7.42 -8.47 0.28
CA LEU A 66 8.39 -8.91 -0.72
C LEU A 66 9.48 -7.88 -0.99
N ASP A 67 9.22 -6.59 -0.78
CA ASP A 67 10.19 -5.52 -0.93
C ASP A 67 11.18 -5.57 0.25
N LYS A 68 12.31 -6.24 0.00
CA LYS A 68 13.44 -6.28 0.90
C LYS A 68 14.43 -5.25 0.42
N ASP A 69 14.47 -4.10 1.10
CA ASP A 69 15.38 -3.00 0.78
C ASP A 69 16.85 -3.47 0.70
N LEU A 70 17.24 -4.51 1.45
CA LEU A 70 18.58 -5.11 1.41
C LEU A 70 18.58 -6.63 1.52
N SER A 71 19.42 -7.27 0.71
CA SER A 71 19.73 -8.70 0.81
C SER A 71 20.43 -9.02 2.13
N HIS A 72 20.11 -10.18 2.71
CA HIS A 72 20.70 -10.69 3.95
C HIS A 72 22.23 -10.66 3.97
N LYS A 73 22.87 -10.91 2.82
CA LYS A 73 24.33 -10.95 2.71
C LYS A 73 24.92 -9.55 2.88
N THR A 74 24.35 -8.57 2.20
CA THR A 74 24.74 -7.15 2.27
C THR A 74 24.59 -6.59 3.69
N LEU A 75 23.52 -6.98 4.40
CA LEU A 75 23.27 -6.54 5.78
C LEU A 75 24.28 -7.11 6.79
N LEU A 76 24.79 -8.32 6.53
CA LEU A 76 25.81 -8.97 7.37
C LEU A 76 27.23 -8.47 7.06
N GLU A 77 27.48 -8.08 5.82
CA GLU A 77 28.77 -7.57 5.34
C GLU A 77 29.01 -6.11 5.74
N TYR A 78 27.95 -5.28 5.76
CA TYR A 78 28.03 -3.87 6.15
C TYR A 78 27.13 -3.54 7.36
N PRO A 79 27.57 -3.87 8.59
CA PRO A 79 26.78 -3.63 9.81
C PRO A 79 26.53 -2.13 10.09
N LYS A 80 27.30 -1.22 9.48
CA LYS A 80 27.07 0.23 9.58
C LYS A 80 25.73 0.67 8.98
N LEU A 81 25.17 -0.07 8.02
CA LEU A 81 23.84 0.23 7.48
C LEU A 81 22.73 0.04 8.52
N HIS A 82 22.94 -0.77 9.56
CA HIS A 82 21.97 -0.91 10.65
C HIS A 82 21.81 0.39 11.49
N GLY A 83 22.74 1.34 11.37
CA GLY A 83 22.66 2.64 12.02
C GLY A 83 21.48 3.51 11.56
N VAL A 84 20.89 3.24 10.39
CA VAL A 84 19.70 3.95 9.89
C VAL A 84 18.46 3.73 10.77
N GLY A 85 18.37 2.57 11.45
CA GLY A 85 17.29 2.30 12.42
C GLY A 85 17.44 3.11 13.71
N HIS A 86 18.67 3.30 14.19
CA HIS A 86 18.95 4.11 15.38
C HIS A 86 18.78 5.61 15.14
N ARG A 87 19.03 6.08 13.91
CA ARG A 87 18.84 7.49 13.53
C ARG A 87 17.38 7.87 13.25
N ARG A 88 16.42 6.93 13.38
CA ARG A 88 14.98 7.13 13.06
C ARG A 88 14.72 7.63 11.64
N GLU A 89 15.67 7.47 10.71
CA GLU A 89 15.52 8.01 9.35
C GLU A 89 14.45 7.27 8.55
N ALA A 90 14.21 5.99 8.87
CA ALA A 90 13.15 5.21 8.24
C ALA A 90 11.73 5.55 8.75
N TYR A 91 11.60 6.18 9.94
CA TYR A 91 10.32 6.54 10.53
C TYR A 91 10.43 7.92 11.22
N ASN A 92 10.50 8.97 10.39
CA ASN A 92 10.46 10.34 10.86
C ASN A 92 9.00 10.83 10.97
N LEU A 93 8.64 11.43 12.09
CA LEU A 93 7.29 11.97 12.32
C LEU A 93 6.93 13.06 11.30
N GLN A 94 7.92 13.78 10.77
CA GLN A 94 7.70 14.74 9.68
C GLN A 94 7.29 14.04 8.39
N LEU A 95 7.95 12.92 8.05
CA LEU A 95 7.59 12.13 6.86
C LEU A 95 6.19 11.53 7.02
N PHE A 96 5.82 11.12 8.23
CA PHE A 96 4.47 10.68 8.55
C PHE A 96 3.42 11.78 8.28
N TRP A 97 3.66 13.01 8.73
CA TRP A 97 2.70 14.11 8.47
C TRP A 97 2.67 14.53 7.00
N ILE A 98 3.81 14.53 6.29
CA ILE A 98 3.85 14.81 4.85
C ILE A 98 3.05 13.76 4.08
N THR A 99 3.24 12.48 4.37
CA THR A 99 2.47 11.39 3.74
C THR A 99 0.99 11.46 4.12
N MET A 100 0.64 11.88 5.33
CA MET A 100 -0.76 12.09 5.72
C MET A 100 -1.43 13.24 4.94
N ILE A 101 -0.71 14.34 4.69
CA ILE A 101 -1.22 15.46 3.90
C ILE A 101 -1.32 15.07 2.42
N ASP A 102 -0.33 14.38 1.88
CA ASP A 102 -0.33 13.91 0.48
C ASP A 102 -1.52 12.98 0.21
N THR A 103 -1.78 12.03 1.11
CA THR A 103 -2.90 11.09 0.98
C THR A 103 -4.26 11.79 1.10
N GLN A 104 -4.37 12.79 1.99
CA GLN A 104 -5.56 13.63 2.09
C GLN A 104 -5.78 14.47 0.82
N TRP A 105 -4.71 15.01 0.24
CA TRP A 105 -4.74 15.74 -1.02
C TRP A 105 -5.19 14.84 -2.18
N GLN A 106 -4.59 13.65 -2.33
CA GLN A 106 -4.97 12.69 -3.37
C GLN A 106 -6.44 12.27 -3.26
N SER A 107 -6.96 12.07 -2.04
CA SER A 107 -8.38 11.76 -1.82
C SER A 107 -9.30 12.89 -2.27
N LEU A 108 -8.93 14.16 -2.02
CA LEU A 108 -9.71 15.31 -2.47
C LEU A 108 -9.66 15.44 -3.99
N VAL A 109 -8.49 15.27 -4.59
CA VAL A 109 -8.28 15.31 -6.04
C VAL A 109 -9.13 14.24 -6.74
N LEU A 110 -9.11 13.00 -6.24
CA LEU A 110 -9.94 11.91 -6.75
C LEU A 110 -11.44 12.20 -6.63
N PHE A 111 -11.85 12.97 -5.61
CA PHE A 111 -13.25 13.31 -5.42
C PHE A 111 -13.71 14.46 -6.32
N TYR A 112 -12.93 15.53 -6.39
CA TYR A 112 -13.32 16.73 -7.11
C TYR A 112 -13.08 16.64 -8.62
N ILE A 113 -12.03 15.96 -9.11
CA ILE A 113 -11.74 15.90 -10.55
C ILE A 113 -12.93 15.34 -11.35
N PRO A 114 -13.47 14.15 -11.03
CA PRO A 114 -14.59 13.61 -11.78
C PRO A 114 -15.82 14.54 -11.68
N LEU A 115 -16.12 15.05 -10.48
CA LEU A 115 -17.28 15.93 -10.27
C LEU A 115 -17.22 17.21 -11.10
N PHE A 116 -16.05 17.82 -11.24
CA PHE A 116 -15.87 19.00 -12.09
C PHE A 116 -15.91 18.67 -13.58
N THR A 117 -15.28 17.57 -13.99
CA THR A 117 -15.24 17.16 -15.41
C THR A 117 -16.61 16.76 -15.95
N TYR A 118 -17.43 16.10 -15.13
CA TYR A 118 -18.73 15.57 -15.57
C TYR A 118 -19.94 16.37 -15.06
N LYS A 119 -19.72 17.58 -14.51
CA LYS A 119 -20.77 18.45 -13.98
C LYS A 119 -21.89 18.77 -15.00
N GLU A 120 -21.53 18.85 -16.28
CA GLU A 120 -22.44 19.19 -17.39
C GLU A 120 -22.90 17.94 -18.19
N SER A 121 -22.51 16.74 -17.78
CA SER A 121 -22.78 15.51 -18.52
C SER A 121 -23.99 14.76 -17.96
N THR A 122 -24.71 14.03 -18.80
CA THR A 122 -25.88 13.19 -18.43
C THR A 122 -25.49 11.83 -17.85
N ILE A 123 -24.33 11.74 -17.20
CA ILE A 123 -23.80 10.48 -16.67
C ILE A 123 -24.50 10.18 -15.36
N ASP A 124 -25.06 8.98 -15.27
CA ASP A 124 -25.71 8.51 -14.06
C ASP A 124 -24.70 8.27 -12.91
N ILE A 125 -25.16 8.39 -11.66
CA ILE A 125 -24.33 8.26 -10.45
C ILE A 125 -23.56 6.93 -10.45
N TRP A 126 -24.14 5.86 -11.03
CA TRP A 126 -23.55 4.52 -11.06
C TRP A 126 -22.39 4.40 -12.05
N SER A 127 -22.57 4.93 -13.27
CA SER A 127 -21.50 5.01 -14.26
C SER A 127 -20.35 5.89 -13.75
N MET A 128 -20.69 6.94 -13.00
CA MET A 128 -19.73 7.79 -12.30
C MET A 128 -18.95 7.03 -11.22
N GLY A 129 -19.60 6.16 -10.46
CA GLY A 129 -18.96 5.27 -9.48
C GLY A 129 -17.98 4.28 -10.10
N SER A 130 -18.28 3.74 -11.27
CA SER A 130 -17.38 2.88 -12.04
C SER A 130 -16.12 3.64 -12.51
N LEU A 131 -16.29 4.85 -13.04
CA LEU A 131 -15.16 5.73 -13.41
C LEU A 131 -14.28 6.04 -12.20
N TRP A 132 -14.90 6.33 -11.06
CA TRP A 132 -14.20 6.60 -9.81
C TRP A 132 -13.35 5.41 -9.36
N THR A 133 -13.90 4.21 -9.50
CA THR A 133 -13.23 2.96 -9.13
C THR A 133 -11.97 2.73 -9.95
N ILE A 134 -12.06 2.93 -11.27
CA ILE A 134 -10.91 2.82 -12.18
C ILE A 134 -9.86 3.87 -11.84
N ALA A 135 -10.27 5.12 -11.61
CA ALA A 135 -9.36 6.22 -11.27
C ALA A 135 -8.59 5.95 -9.97
N VAL A 136 -9.27 5.48 -8.91
CA VAL A 136 -8.65 5.14 -7.62
C VAL A 136 -7.63 4.02 -7.77
N VAL A 137 -7.98 2.94 -8.47
CA VAL A 137 -7.09 1.78 -8.62
C VAL A 137 -5.84 2.15 -9.42
N ILE A 138 -5.98 2.94 -10.49
CA ILE A 138 -4.83 3.42 -11.27
C ILE A 138 -3.93 4.32 -10.41
N LEU A 139 -4.51 5.28 -9.69
CA LEU A 139 -3.74 6.22 -8.87
C LEU A 139 -2.96 5.50 -7.77
N VAL A 140 -3.60 4.57 -7.05
CA VAL A 140 -2.94 3.78 -6.00
C VAL A 140 -1.83 2.91 -6.59
N ASN A 141 -2.04 2.28 -7.75
CA ASN A 141 -0.99 1.49 -8.41
C ASN A 141 0.20 2.35 -8.88
N ILE A 142 -0.04 3.56 -9.36
CA ILE A 142 1.03 4.50 -9.77
C ILE A 142 1.82 4.99 -8.56
N HIS A 143 1.13 5.36 -7.47
CA HIS A 143 1.79 5.77 -6.23
C HIS A 143 2.66 4.63 -5.67
N LEU A 144 2.09 3.42 -5.65
CA LEU A 144 2.82 2.22 -5.26
C LEU A 144 4.01 1.91 -6.17
N ALA A 145 3.86 2.09 -7.48
CA ALA A 145 4.96 1.93 -8.44
C ALA A 145 6.10 2.94 -8.23
N MET A 146 5.79 4.15 -7.75
CA MET A 146 6.77 5.18 -7.41
C MET A 146 7.57 4.84 -6.15
N ASP A 147 6.94 4.16 -5.18
CA ASP A 147 7.56 3.78 -3.91
C ASP A 147 8.46 2.53 -4.02
N ILE A 148 8.29 1.69 -5.05
CA ILE A 148 9.09 0.48 -5.24
C ILE A 148 10.53 0.85 -5.59
N ARG A 149 11.48 0.44 -4.74
CA ARG A 149 12.91 0.66 -4.99
C ARG A 149 13.53 -0.40 -5.91
N CYS A 150 13.03 -1.63 -5.87
CA CYS A 150 13.55 -2.75 -6.67
C CYS A 150 12.42 -3.43 -7.45
N TRP A 151 12.41 -3.18 -8.76
CA TRP A 151 11.49 -3.82 -9.67
C TRP A 151 11.90 -5.28 -9.92
N VAL A 152 11.18 -6.20 -9.29
CA VAL A 152 11.25 -7.64 -9.59
C VAL A 152 10.07 -8.04 -10.46
N PHE A 153 10.20 -9.16 -11.18
CA PHE A 153 9.12 -9.65 -12.04
C PHE A 153 7.79 -9.84 -11.29
N ILE A 154 7.86 -10.26 -10.02
CA ILE A 154 6.68 -10.46 -9.17
C ILE A 154 5.98 -9.14 -8.85
N THR A 155 6.71 -8.03 -8.63
CA THR A 155 6.09 -6.73 -8.35
C THR A 155 5.43 -6.14 -9.59
N HIS A 156 6.05 -6.32 -10.77
CA HIS A 156 5.38 -6.02 -12.05
C HIS A 156 4.09 -6.84 -12.22
N ALA A 157 4.16 -8.15 -12.04
CA ALA A 157 2.99 -9.03 -12.19
C ALA A 157 1.86 -8.66 -11.21
N ALA A 158 2.19 -8.25 -9.99
CA ALA A 158 1.22 -7.82 -8.99
C ALA A 158 0.52 -6.50 -9.38
N VAL A 159 1.28 -5.49 -9.82
CA VAL A 159 0.74 -4.18 -10.24
C VAL A 159 -0.15 -4.35 -11.46
N TRP A 160 0.37 -4.95 -12.53
CA TRP A 160 -0.39 -5.18 -13.78
C TRP A 160 -1.58 -6.11 -13.58
N GLY A 161 -1.39 -7.19 -12.79
CA GLY A 161 -2.46 -8.12 -12.45
C GLY A 161 -3.61 -7.44 -11.72
N SER A 162 -3.33 -6.53 -10.78
CA SER A 162 -4.38 -5.82 -10.06
C SER A 162 -5.23 -4.91 -10.97
N ILE A 163 -4.61 -4.24 -11.94
CA ILE A 163 -5.30 -3.38 -12.91
C ILE A 163 -6.20 -4.22 -13.83
N ILE A 164 -5.65 -5.32 -14.36
CA ILE A 164 -6.38 -6.23 -15.27
C ILE A 164 -7.57 -6.87 -14.55
N ILE A 165 -7.38 -7.35 -13.31
CA ILE A 165 -8.44 -7.98 -12.53
C ILE A 165 -9.55 -6.96 -12.22
N THR A 166 -9.19 -5.73 -11.85
CA THR A 166 -10.17 -4.67 -11.57
C THR A 166 -11.00 -4.36 -12.82
N TYR A 167 -10.35 -4.20 -13.97
CA TYR A 167 -11.05 -3.94 -15.23
C TYR A 167 -11.97 -5.11 -15.61
N ALA A 168 -11.49 -6.34 -15.50
CA ALA A 168 -12.28 -7.55 -15.76
C ALA A 168 -13.50 -7.65 -14.83
N CYS A 169 -13.34 -7.36 -13.54
CA CYS A 169 -14.46 -7.36 -12.59
C CYS A 169 -15.52 -6.31 -12.94
N ILE A 170 -15.14 -5.10 -13.34
CA ILE A 170 -16.08 -4.07 -13.74
C ILE A 170 -16.86 -4.50 -14.99
N VAL A 171 -16.16 -5.01 -16.01
CA VAL A 171 -16.81 -5.51 -17.24
C VAL A 171 -17.77 -6.67 -16.94
N VAL A 172 -17.39 -7.57 -16.03
CA VAL A 172 -18.26 -8.68 -15.62
C VAL A 172 -19.49 -8.16 -14.88
N LEU A 173 -19.34 -7.19 -13.96
CA LEU A 173 -20.46 -6.58 -13.23
C LEU A 173 -21.43 -5.87 -14.18
N ASP A 174 -20.92 -5.09 -15.13
CA ASP A 174 -21.72 -4.38 -16.15
C ASP A 174 -22.43 -5.37 -17.10
N SER A 175 -21.84 -6.54 -17.34
CA SER A 175 -22.42 -7.58 -18.19
C SER A 175 -23.54 -8.39 -17.54
N ILE A 176 -23.76 -8.28 -16.22
CA ILE A 176 -24.79 -9.04 -15.49
C ILE A 176 -26.10 -8.21 -15.50
N PRO A 177 -27.13 -8.61 -16.27
CA PRO A 177 -28.34 -7.81 -16.48
C PRO A 177 -29.31 -7.78 -15.29
N VAL A 178 -28.96 -8.41 -14.17
CA VAL A 178 -29.80 -8.47 -12.96
C VAL A 178 -29.77 -7.14 -12.19
N PHE A 179 -28.85 -6.25 -12.53
CA PHE A 179 -28.60 -5.01 -11.80
C PHE A 179 -28.40 -3.87 -12.81
N PRO A 180 -29.47 -3.25 -13.35
CA PRO A 180 -29.38 -2.26 -14.43
C PRO A 180 -28.69 -0.94 -14.04
N ASN A 181 -28.21 -0.83 -12.79
CA ASN A 181 -27.71 0.40 -12.17
C ASN A 181 -26.80 0.06 -10.97
N TYR A 182 -25.77 -0.77 -11.15
CA TYR A 182 -24.76 -1.03 -10.11
C TYR A 182 -23.35 -0.80 -10.66
#